data_AF-A0A0K2B5H8-F1
#
_entry.id   AF-A0A0K2B5H8-F1
#
_cell.length_a   1.000
_cell.length_b   1.000
_cell.length_c   1.000
_cell.angle_alpha   90.00
_cell.angle_beta   90.00
_cell.angle_gamma   90.00
#
_symmetry.space_group_name_H-M   'P 1'
#
loop_
_entity.id
_entity.type
_entity.pdbx_description
1 polymer ?
#
loop_
_entity_poly.entity_id
_entity_poly.type
_entity_poly.pdbx_seq_one_letter_code
_entity_poly.pdbx_strand_id
1 'polypeptide(L)'
;MFAASALTGCTLTDLARDCEGADARVEEMAALGILDSRPDRATVARGFEEVDAGCWADSGDVTVYAERTYAFPGTRAEVAAHYRTAAQQDGWSPDPDAAPDDLSFVRKTMSLRVVFLTAELLAEEGHGSRPDLSTDAGYSISVDSY
;
A
#
# COMPACT_ATOMS: atom_id res chain seq x y z
N MET A 1 24.55 47.55 -33.66
CA MET A 1 25.08 46.64 -32.64
C MET A 1 23.90 46.22 -31.78
N PHE A 2 23.35 45.02 -31.98
CA PHE A 2 22.20 44.53 -31.22
C PHE A 2 22.74 43.78 -30.01
N ALA A 3 22.45 44.27 -28.81
CA ALA A 3 22.74 43.56 -27.57
C ALA A 3 21.67 42.47 -27.39
N ALA A 4 22.06 41.21 -27.62
CA ALA A 4 21.27 40.06 -27.23
C ALA A 4 21.48 39.83 -25.73
N SER A 5 20.51 40.23 -24.93
CA SER A 5 20.44 39.85 -23.51
C SER A 5 20.15 38.35 -23.45
N ALA A 6 21.15 37.55 -23.11
CA ALA A 6 20.96 36.14 -22.83
C ALA A 6 20.01 36.01 -21.63
N LEU A 7 18.81 35.48 -21.87
CA LEU A 7 17.97 34.93 -20.81
C LEU A 7 18.73 33.74 -20.23
N THR A 8 19.41 33.92 -19.10
CA THR A 8 19.84 32.82 -18.24
C THR A 8 18.58 32.06 -17.84
N GLY A 9 18.29 30.99 -18.59
CA GLY A 9 17.26 30.04 -18.25
C GLY A 9 17.60 29.46 -16.89
N CYS A 10 16.74 29.71 -15.91
CA CYS A 10 16.71 28.92 -14.70
C CYS A 10 16.50 27.47 -15.13
N THR A 11 17.50 26.61 -14.93
CA THR A 11 17.34 25.17 -15.00
C THR A 11 16.39 24.79 -13.86
N LEU A 12 15.10 24.76 -14.17
CA LEU A 12 14.00 24.18 -13.39
C LEU A 12 14.14 22.65 -13.33
N THR A 13 15.33 22.14 -13.02
CA THR A 13 15.62 20.71 -13.02
C THR A 13 15.40 20.09 -11.63
N ASP A 14 14.69 20.78 -10.74
CA ASP A 14 14.59 20.41 -9.32
C ASP A 14 13.21 20.75 -8.74
N LEU A 15 12.10 20.44 -9.44
CA LEU A 15 10.75 20.81 -8.97
C LEU A 15 9.66 19.72 -9.03
N ALA A 16 10.00 18.47 -9.25
CA ALA A 16 9.14 17.36 -8.81
C ALA A 16 10.03 16.17 -8.51
N ARG A 17 9.98 15.64 -7.28
CA ARG A 17 10.47 14.27 -7.08
C ARG A 17 9.54 13.37 -7.88
N ASP A 18 10.11 12.48 -8.66
CA ASP A 18 9.38 11.48 -9.43
C ASP A 18 9.85 10.07 -9.03
N CYS A 19 9.33 9.06 -9.72
CA CYS A 19 9.66 7.67 -9.46
C CYS A 19 10.98 7.21 -10.12
N GLU A 20 11.78 8.12 -10.70
CA GLU A 20 13.04 7.73 -11.32
C GLU A 20 13.99 7.14 -10.28
N GLY A 21 14.45 5.91 -10.53
CA GLY A 21 15.33 5.17 -9.62
C GLY A 21 14.65 4.52 -8.41
N ALA A 22 13.32 4.44 -8.39
CA ALA A 22 12.58 3.82 -7.29
C ALA A 22 12.57 2.27 -7.33
N ASP A 23 13.01 1.62 -8.42
CA ASP A 23 12.88 0.17 -8.63
C ASP A 23 13.40 -0.67 -7.46
N ALA A 24 14.61 -0.38 -6.96
CA ALA A 24 15.17 -1.10 -5.82
C ALA A 24 14.33 -0.95 -4.55
N ARG A 25 13.73 0.24 -4.33
CA ARG A 25 12.82 0.46 -3.19
C ARG A 25 11.51 -0.28 -3.38
N VAL A 26 10.98 -0.35 -4.60
CA VAL A 26 9.77 -1.13 -4.92
C VAL A 26 10.03 -2.61 -4.61
N GLU A 27 11.17 -3.16 -5.04
CA GLU A 27 11.56 -4.55 -4.74
C GLU A 27 11.72 -4.80 -3.23
N GLU A 28 12.37 -3.87 -2.50
CA GLU A 28 12.49 -3.94 -1.05
C GLU A 28 11.13 -3.91 -0.34
N MET A 29 10.20 -3.08 -0.81
CA MET A 29 8.84 -2.98 -0.27
C MET A 29 8.02 -4.24 -0.54
N ALA A 30 8.11 -4.79 -1.75
CA ALA A 30 7.44 -6.05 -2.10
C ALA A 30 7.95 -7.26 -1.29
N ALA A 31 9.18 -7.19 -0.78
CA ALA A 31 9.79 -8.23 0.03
C ALA A 31 9.45 -8.13 1.55
N LEU A 32 8.65 -7.15 1.98
CA LEU A 32 8.29 -6.99 3.38
C LEU A 32 7.47 -8.20 3.88
N GLY A 33 8.00 -8.92 4.87
CA GLY A 33 7.38 -10.14 5.40
C GLY A 33 5.98 -9.95 6.00
N ILE A 34 5.63 -8.72 6.41
CA ILE A 34 4.27 -8.41 6.91
C ILE A 34 3.20 -8.62 5.82
N LEU A 35 3.55 -8.44 4.54
CA LEU A 35 2.65 -8.66 3.42
C LEU A 35 2.19 -10.12 3.33
N ASP A 36 3.07 -11.07 3.67
CA ASP A 36 2.77 -12.50 3.70
C ASP A 36 2.28 -13.01 5.07
N SER A 37 2.24 -12.15 6.09
CA SER A 37 1.75 -12.48 7.43
C SER A 37 0.23 -12.54 7.45
N ARG A 38 -0.33 -13.60 6.89
CA ARG A 38 -1.79 -13.83 6.81
C ARG A 38 -2.28 -14.82 7.89
N PRO A 39 -3.56 -14.77 8.30
CA PRO A 39 -4.16 -15.80 9.14
C PRO A 39 -4.12 -17.18 8.48
N ASP A 40 -4.14 -18.23 9.29
CA ASP A 40 -4.25 -19.61 8.81
C ASP A 40 -5.51 -19.78 7.94
N ARG A 41 -5.37 -20.48 6.81
CA ARG A 41 -6.40 -20.66 5.76
C ARG A 41 -6.69 -19.45 4.87
N ALA A 42 -6.10 -18.28 5.13
CA ALA A 42 -6.10 -17.23 4.13
C ALA A 42 -5.26 -17.68 2.93
N THR A 43 -5.74 -17.41 1.72
CA THR A 43 -5.08 -17.76 0.47
C THR A 43 -5.00 -16.52 -0.41
N VAL A 44 -3.92 -16.40 -1.18
CA VAL A 44 -3.79 -15.31 -2.15
C VAL A 44 -5.02 -15.31 -3.06
N ALA A 45 -5.64 -14.14 -3.22
CA ALA A 45 -6.83 -13.98 -4.03
C ALA A 45 -6.53 -14.32 -5.50
N ARG A 46 -7.48 -14.97 -6.17
CA ARG A 46 -7.32 -15.28 -7.59
C ARG A 46 -7.28 -13.99 -8.41
N GLY A 47 -6.28 -13.85 -9.27
CA GLY A 47 -6.02 -12.63 -10.04
C GLY A 47 -5.17 -11.59 -9.30
N PHE A 48 -4.69 -11.91 -8.09
CA PHE A 48 -3.78 -11.10 -7.27
C PHE A 48 -2.58 -11.95 -6.82
N GLU A 49 -2.13 -12.89 -7.66
CA GLU A 49 -1.08 -13.85 -7.33
C GLU A 49 0.28 -13.18 -7.08
N GLU A 50 0.52 -12.05 -7.73
CA GLU A 50 1.72 -11.23 -7.57
C GLU A 50 1.51 -10.17 -6.47
N VAL A 51 2.59 -9.68 -5.89
CA VAL A 51 2.53 -8.49 -5.04
C VAL A 51 2.31 -7.31 -5.96
N ASP A 52 1.26 -6.52 -5.76
CA ASP A 52 1.10 -5.25 -6.46
C ASP A 52 2.00 -4.23 -5.78
N ALA A 53 3.10 -3.87 -6.44
CA ALA A 53 4.06 -2.91 -5.90
C ALA A 53 4.45 -1.92 -6.97
N GLY A 54 4.63 -0.67 -6.55
CA GLY A 54 4.92 0.40 -7.49
C GLY A 54 5.31 1.68 -6.80
N CYS A 55 5.43 2.71 -7.62
CA CYS A 55 5.70 4.06 -7.18
C CYS A 55 4.72 4.99 -7.86
N TRP A 56 4.16 5.92 -7.10
CA TRP A 56 3.40 7.03 -7.65
C TRP A 56 3.94 8.34 -7.10
N ALA A 57 3.90 9.37 -7.95
CA ALA A 57 4.27 10.72 -7.60
C ALA A 57 3.06 11.62 -7.85
N ASP A 58 2.54 12.27 -6.81
CA ASP A 58 1.54 13.32 -6.94
C ASP A 58 2.13 14.62 -6.43
N SER A 59 2.07 15.65 -7.27
CA SER A 59 2.40 17.03 -6.89
C SER A 59 3.76 17.20 -6.19
N GLY A 60 4.72 16.31 -6.46
CA GLY A 60 6.09 16.34 -5.92
C GLY A 60 6.34 15.43 -4.72
N ASP A 61 5.31 14.77 -4.19
CA ASP A 61 5.43 13.73 -3.17
C ASP A 61 5.48 12.35 -3.82
N VAL A 62 6.52 11.59 -3.52
CA VAL A 62 6.75 10.24 -4.05
C VAL A 62 6.40 9.24 -2.97
N THR A 63 5.50 8.32 -3.30
CA THR A 63 5.15 7.20 -2.44
C THR A 63 5.46 5.89 -3.16
N VAL A 64 6.22 5.03 -2.49
CA VAL A 64 6.42 3.64 -2.93
C VAL A 64 5.46 2.77 -2.14
N TYR A 65 4.75 1.89 -2.81
CA TYR A 65 3.75 1.02 -2.19
C TYR A 65 4.00 -0.44 -2.52
N ALA A 66 3.49 -1.31 -1.66
CA ALA A 66 3.33 -2.75 -1.93
C ALA A 66 2.06 -3.27 -1.27
N GLU A 67 1.33 -4.12 -1.97
CA GLU A 67 0.03 -4.66 -1.56
C GLU A 67 -0.09 -6.16 -1.84
N ARG A 68 -0.79 -6.86 -0.94
CA ARG A 68 -1.28 -8.23 -1.12
C ARG A 68 -2.77 -8.30 -0.86
N THR A 69 -3.45 -9.12 -1.65
CA THR A 69 -4.89 -9.37 -1.53
C THR A 69 -5.14 -10.83 -1.16
N TYR A 70 -5.97 -11.06 -0.15
CA TYR A 70 -6.28 -12.39 0.36
C TYR A 70 -7.78 -12.66 0.36
N ALA A 71 -8.14 -13.86 -0.10
CA ALA A 71 -9.42 -14.48 0.20
C ALA A 71 -9.30 -15.24 1.53
N PHE A 72 -10.28 -15.07 2.42
CA PHE A 72 -10.26 -15.71 3.72
C PHE A 72 -11.66 -16.17 4.14
N PRO A 73 -11.87 -17.48 4.36
CA PRO A 73 -13.18 -18.04 4.72
C PRO A 73 -13.52 -17.90 6.22
N GLY A 74 -12.76 -17.08 6.97
CA GLY A 74 -13.02 -16.80 8.37
C GLY A 74 -13.73 -15.47 8.57
N THR A 75 -13.45 -14.82 9.69
CA THR A 75 -14.11 -13.58 10.11
C THR A 75 -13.18 -12.37 10.07
N ARG A 76 -13.76 -11.19 9.93
CA ARG A 76 -13.01 -9.91 10.02
C ARG A 76 -12.32 -9.76 11.37
N ALA A 77 -12.93 -10.27 12.45
CA ALA A 77 -12.34 -10.24 13.79
C ALA A 77 -11.06 -11.09 13.89
N GLU A 78 -11.00 -12.26 13.23
CA GLU A 78 -9.79 -13.08 13.17
C GLU A 78 -8.66 -12.37 12.41
N VAL A 79 -8.97 -11.74 11.26
CA VAL A 79 -8.00 -10.93 10.50
C VAL A 79 -7.48 -9.77 11.35
N ALA A 80 -8.37 -9.05 12.02
CA ALA A 80 -8.01 -7.92 12.88
C ALA A 80 -7.14 -8.34 14.06
N ALA A 81 -7.46 -9.44 14.74
CA ALA A 81 -6.66 -9.97 15.85
C ALA A 81 -5.27 -10.43 15.38
N HIS A 82 -5.21 -11.08 14.21
CA HIS A 82 -3.96 -11.49 13.59
C HIS A 82 -3.05 -10.29 13.31
N TYR A 83 -3.52 -9.29 12.57
CA TYR A 83 -2.68 -8.17 12.16
C TYR A 83 -2.28 -7.25 13.30
N ARG A 84 -3.12 -7.05 14.32
CA ARG A 84 -2.69 -6.33 15.54
C ARG A 84 -1.49 -7.00 16.21
N THR A 85 -1.47 -8.34 16.21
CA THR A 85 -0.36 -9.12 16.78
C THR A 85 0.86 -9.12 15.86
N ALA A 86 0.67 -9.42 14.57
CA ALA A 86 1.74 -9.50 13.59
C ALA A 86 2.45 -8.15 13.40
N ALA A 87 1.69 -7.06 13.30
CA ALA A 87 2.23 -5.71 13.16
C ALA A 87 3.08 -5.34 14.39
N GLN A 88 2.59 -5.61 15.61
CA GLN A 88 3.37 -5.37 16.82
C GLN A 88 4.67 -6.19 16.87
N GLN A 89 4.62 -7.47 16.48
CA GLN A 89 5.80 -8.34 16.42
C GLN A 89 6.83 -7.89 15.37
N ASP A 90 6.36 -7.32 14.26
CA ASP A 90 7.19 -6.76 13.19
C ASP A 90 7.61 -5.28 13.46
N GLY A 91 7.32 -4.77 14.67
CA GLY A 91 7.78 -3.45 15.13
C GLY A 91 6.96 -2.27 14.63
N TRP A 92 5.75 -2.51 14.13
CA TRP A 92 4.78 -1.47 13.82
C TRP A 92 4.02 -1.05 15.09
N SER A 93 3.60 0.20 15.14
CA SER A 93 2.75 0.72 16.22
C SER A 93 1.40 1.14 15.65
N PRO A 94 0.29 1.04 16.41
CA PRO A 94 -0.98 1.58 15.97
C PRO A 94 -0.83 3.06 15.60
N ASP A 95 -1.45 3.44 14.49
CA ASP A 95 -1.51 4.83 14.05
C ASP A 95 -2.33 5.64 15.08
N PRO A 96 -1.75 6.70 15.69
CA PRO A 96 -2.44 7.49 16.70
C PRO A 96 -3.66 8.25 16.17
N ASP A 97 -3.73 8.48 14.86
CA ASP A 97 -4.80 9.25 14.21
C ASP A 97 -5.90 8.35 13.60
N ALA A 98 -5.72 7.03 13.64
CA ALA A 98 -6.67 6.07 13.11
C ALA A 98 -7.89 5.87 14.02
N ALA A 99 -9.04 5.52 13.43
CA ALA A 99 -10.22 5.19 14.21
C ALA A 99 -10.00 3.89 15.01
N PRO A 100 -10.70 3.67 16.15
CA PRO A 100 -10.46 2.50 17.00
C PRO A 100 -10.60 1.13 16.32
N ASP A 101 -11.43 1.06 15.28
CA ASP A 101 -11.68 -0.18 14.52
C ASP A 101 -10.79 -0.32 13.29
N ASP A 102 -10.04 0.72 12.93
CA ASP A 102 -9.12 0.69 11.78
C ASP A 102 -7.90 -0.16 12.10
N LEU A 103 -7.43 -0.88 11.08
CA LEU A 103 -6.18 -1.62 11.10
C LEU A 103 -5.10 -0.79 10.41
N SER A 104 -4.80 0.37 10.99
CA SER A 104 -3.74 1.29 10.55
C SER A 104 -2.57 1.27 11.54
N PHE A 105 -1.36 1.15 11.01
CA PHE A 105 -0.13 1.10 11.78
C PHE A 105 0.95 1.93 11.10
N VAL A 106 1.90 2.41 11.89
CA VAL A 106 3.04 3.21 11.42
C VAL A 106 4.36 2.62 11.87
N ARG A 107 5.38 2.76 11.03
CA ARG A 107 6.77 2.38 11.33
C ARG A 107 7.73 3.26 10.55
N LYS A 108 8.49 4.12 11.23
CA LYS A 108 9.38 5.12 10.58
C LYS A 108 8.57 5.98 9.59
N THR A 109 8.97 6.03 8.33
CA THR A 109 8.29 6.75 7.24
C THR A 109 7.31 5.85 6.46
N MET A 110 6.89 4.74 7.06
CA MET A 110 5.95 3.81 6.43
C MET A 110 4.61 3.78 7.19
N SER A 111 3.54 3.60 6.43
CA SER A 111 2.23 3.22 6.96
C SER A 111 1.84 1.83 6.46
N LEU A 112 1.09 1.10 7.27
CA LEU A 112 0.55 -0.22 6.99
C LEU A 112 -0.96 -0.16 7.22
N ARG A 113 -1.76 -0.58 6.23
CA ARG A 113 -3.21 -0.65 6.34
C ARG A 113 -3.71 -2.04 5.97
N VAL A 114 -4.74 -2.50 6.68
CA VAL A 114 -5.49 -3.70 6.32
C VAL A 114 -6.94 -3.32 6.09
N VAL A 115 -7.43 -3.51 4.87
CA VAL A 115 -8.75 -3.04 4.42
C VAL A 115 -9.62 -4.24 4.03
N PHE A 116 -10.81 -4.34 4.60
CA PHE A 116 -11.76 -5.39 4.23
C PHE A 116 -12.44 -5.04 2.91
N LEU A 117 -12.38 -5.98 1.96
CA LEU A 117 -12.91 -5.78 0.63
C LEU A 117 -14.44 -5.88 0.66
N THR A 118 -15.08 -4.91 0.00
CA THR A 118 -16.51 -4.90 -0.24
C THR A 118 -16.76 -4.90 -1.74
N ALA A 119 -17.96 -5.30 -2.16
CA ALA A 119 -18.31 -5.25 -3.58
C ALA A 119 -18.26 -3.82 -4.16
N GLU A 120 -18.47 -2.81 -3.32
CA GLU A 120 -18.37 -1.40 -3.68
C GLU A 120 -16.90 -1.00 -3.90
N LEU A 121 -16.03 -1.26 -2.93
CA LEU A 121 -14.60 -0.94 -3.02
C LEU A 121 -13.94 -1.60 -4.25
N LEU A 122 -14.24 -2.89 -4.46
CA LEU A 122 -13.74 -3.62 -5.63
C LEU A 122 -14.24 -3.05 -6.96
N ALA A 123 -15.43 -2.43 -6.99
CA ALA A 123 -15.93 -1.76 -8.18
C ALA A 123 -15.23 -0.42 -8.40
N GLU A 124 -14.98 0.35 -7.34
CA GLU A 124 -14.27 1.63 -7.37
C GLU A 124 -12.82 1.46 -7.85
N GLU A 125 -12.15 0.40 -7.40
CA GLU A 125 -10.78 0.03 -7.80
C GLU A 125 -10.71 -0.63 -9.19
N GLY A 126 -11.86 -0.84 -9.85
CA GLY A 126 -11.92 -1.44 -11.19
C GLY A 126 -11.69 -2.95 -11.23
N HIS A 127 -11.70 -3.63 -10.09
CA HIS A 127 -11.59 -5.09 -9.98
C HIS A 127 -12.90 -5.83 -10.31
N GLY A 128 -14.02 -5.10 -10.40
CA GLY A 128 -15.32 -5.62 -10.80
C GLY A 128 -15.93 -6.56 -9.75
N SER A 129 -16.85 -7.43 -10.18
CA SER A 129 -17.51 -8.36 -9.25
C SER A 129 -16.58 -9.51 -8.85
N ARG A 130 -16.26 -9.58 -7.56
CA ARG A 130 -15.46 -10.63 -6.91
C ARG A 130 -16.20 -11.13 -5.67
N PRO A 131 -17.21 -12.00 -5.83
CA PRO A 131 -18.00 -12.50 -4.69
C PRO A 131 -17.13 -13.24 -3.68
N ASP A 132 -16.11 -13.97 -4.14
CA ASP A 132 -15.12 -14.67 -3.32
C ASP A 132 -14.34 -13.76 -2.36
N LEU A 133 -14.27 -12.46 -2.64
CA LEU A 133 -13.61 -11.47 -1.78
C LEU A 133 -14.60 -10.62 -0.97
N SER A 134 -15.81 -10.41 -1.48
CA SER A 134 -16.78 -9.47 -0.91
C SER A 134 -17.85 -10.08 -0.01
N THR A 135 -18.08 -11.40 -0.06
CA THR A 135 -19.07 -12.06 0.81
C THR A 135 -18.47 -12.53 2.15
N ASP A 136 -17.17 -12.74 2.19
CA ASP A 136 -16.43 -13.24 3.35
C ASP A 136 -15.52 -12.15 3.94
N ALA A 137 -14.53 -12.56 4.74
CA ALA A 137 -13.52 -11.66 5.29
C ALA A 137 -12.36 -11.45 4.32
N GLY A 138 -12.61 -11.28 3.02
CA GLY A 138 -11.56 -10.90 2.06
C GLY A 138 -10.99 -9.52 2.40
N TYR A 139 -9.69 -9.35 2.22
CA TYR A 139 -8.99 -8.12 2.60
C TYR A 139 -7.75 -7.87 1.73
N SER A 140 -7.35 -6.61 1.66
CA SER A 140 -6.01 -6.21 1.21
C SER A 140 -5.17 -5.78 2.41
N ILE A 141 -3.86 -6.00 2.30
CA ILE A 141 -2.84 -5.43 3.18
C ILE A 141 -1.90 -4.61 2.31
N SER A 142 -1.76 -3.32 2.61
CA SER A 142 -0.93 -2.39 1.88
C SER A 142 0.06 -1.68 2.79
N VAL A 143 1.27 -1.47 2.27
CA VAL A 143 2.32 -0.69 2.92
C VAL A 143 2.71 0.45 1.98
N ASP A 144 2.64 1.68 2.50
CA ASP A 144 3.13 2.87 1.83
C ASP A 144 4.43 3.35 2.50
N SER A 145 5.38 3.86 1.70
CA SER A 145 6.59 4.52 2.17
C SER A 145 6.72 5.91 1.53
N TYR A 146 6.91 6.92 2.38
CA TYR A 146 7.08 8.33 2.02
C TYR A 146 8.55 8.79 2.12
#